data_AF-A0A1H9MLZ3-F1
#
_entry.id   AF-A0A1H9MLZ3-F1
#
_cell.length_a   1.000
_cell.length_b   1.000
_cell.length_c   1.000
_cell.angle_alpha   90.00
_cell.angle_beta   90.00
_cell.angle_gamma   90.00
#
_symmetry.space_group_name_H-M   'P 1'
#
loop_
_entity.id
_entity.type
_entity.pdbx_description
1 polymer ?
#
loop_
_entity_poly.entity_id
_entity_poly.type
_entity_poly.pdbx_seq_one_letter_code
_entity_poly.pdbx_strand_id
1 'polypeptide(L)'
;MHDEIPATWRELTDRLRIVWLRVPAAPSWKSTVDTVLTRHRDDEAQPVLDVVASGPIAADVADLVRNHEGLVRSLLLVDPEVEVDEPWIRVVTRTEDTPAEDARMPAPLPLGHPDVVSGVLKALSDLDGTS
;
A
#
# COMPACT_ATOMS: atom_id res chain seq x y z
N MET A 1 5.74 -0.84 -21.38
CA MET A 1 6.82 -0.37 -20.50
C MET A 1 6.17 0.28 -19.28
N HIS A 2 5.61 -0.51 -18.36
CA HIS A 2 4.90 -0.03 -17.17
C HIS A 2 5.13 -1.00 -15.98
N ASP A 3 6.31 -1.63 -15.94
CA ASP A 3 6.70 -2.61 -14.91
C ASP A 3 7.67 -2.02 -13.88
N GLU A 4 8.04 -0.76 -14.05
CA GLU A 4 8.98 -0.07 -13.17
C GLU A 4 8.23 0.69 -12.09
N ILE A 5 8.85 0.78 -10.91
CA ILE A 5 8.42 1.67 -9.84
C ILE A 5 8.27 3.11 -10.39
N PRO A 6 7.17 3.82 -10.10
CA PRO A 6 6.98 5.16 -10.64
C PRO A 6 8.11 6.09 -10.19
N ALA A 7 8.49 7.05 -11.05
CA ALA A 7 9.61 7.96 -10.78
C ALA A 7 9.44 8.74 -9.46
N THR A 8 8.20 9.04 -9.09
CA THR A 8 7.83 9.72 -7.84
C THR A 8 8.18 8.93 -6.57
N TRP A 9 8.34 7.62 -6.67
CA TRP A 9 8.78 6.78 -5.55
C TRP A 9 10.30 6.59 -5.49
N ARG A 10 11.05 7.00 -6.52
CA ARG A 10 12.50 6.76 -6.57
C ARG A 10 13.23 7.45 -5.42
N GLU A 11 12.84 8.67 -5.05
CA GLU A 11 13.43 9.37 -3.90
C GLU A 11 13.19 8.63 -2.57
N LEU A 12 12.17 7.77 -2.50
CA LEU A 12 11.90 6.94 -1.32
C LEU A 12 12.79 5.71 -1.24
N THR A 13 13.30 5.24 -2.38
CA THR A 13 14.19 4.07 -2.42
C THR A 13 15.53 4.32 -1.74
N ASP A 14 15.92 5.60 -1.54
CA ASP A 14 17.11 5.97 -0.77
C ASP A 14 16.93 5.74 0.74
N ARG A 15 15.68 5.67 1.21
CA ARG A 15 15.33 5.58 2.64
C ARG A 15 14.63 4.27 3.00
N LEU A 16 13.91 3.67 2.05
CA LEU A 16 13.04 2.53 2.25
C LEU A 16 13.37 1.43 1.25
N ARG A 17 13.33 0.19 1.71
CA ARG A 17 13.37 -0.96 0.80
C ARG A 17 11.97 -1.19 0.26
N ILE A 18 11.75 -0.82 -1.00
CA ILE A 18 10.44 -0.93 -1.64
C ILE A 18 10.35 -2.22 -2.45
N VAL A 19 9.33 -3.03 -2.15
CA VAL A 19 8.91 -4.14 -3.01
C VAL A 19 7.69 -3.69 -3.78
N TRP A 20 7.82 -3.56 -5.10
CA TRP A 20 6.72 -3.15 -5.97
C TRP A 20 6.12 -4.37 -6.66
N LEU A 21 4.85 -4.65 -6.38
CA LEU A 21 4.13 -5.74 -7.02
C LEU A 21 2.95 -5.22 -7.82
N ARG A 22 2.98 -5.47 -9.13
CA ARG A 22 1.79 -5.31 -9.97
C ARG A 22 1.03 -6.63 -9.98
N VAL A 23 -0.16 -6.59 -9.39
CA VAL A 23 -1.06 -7.74 -9.36
C VAL A 23 -1.70 -7.91 -10.74
N PRO A 24 -1.52 -9.07 -11.42
CA PRO A 24 -2.31 -9.38 -12.59
C PRO A 24 -3.79 -9.45 -12.21
N ALA A 25 -4.70 -9.11 -13.12
CA ALA A 25 -6.14 -9.21 -12.89
C ALA A 25 -6.60 -10.66 -12.57
N ALA A 26 -5.75 -11.66 -12.80
CA ALA A 26 -5.99 -13.04 -12.45
C ALA A 26 -5.71 -13.31 -10.94
N PRO A 27 -6.54 -14.13 -10.26
CA PRO A 27 -6.51 -14.30 -8.80
C PRO A 27 -5.27 -15.02 -8.24
N SER A 28 -4.35 -15.50 -9.08
CA SER A 28 -3.16 -16.27 -8.66
C SER A 28 -2.10 -15.47 -7.89
N TRP A 29 -2.20 -14.15 -7.87
CA TRP A 29 -1.26 -13.28 -7.18
C TRP A 29 -1.27 -13.50 -5.66
N LYS A 30 -2.43 -13.80 -5.07
CA LYS A 30 -2.59 -13.99 -3.62
C LYS A 30 -1.64 -15.05 -3.10
N SER A 31 -1.60 -16.22 -3.76
CA SER A 31 -0.71 -17.33 -3.37
C SER A 31 0.77 -16.98 -3.51
N THR A 32 1.14 -16.12 -4.46
CA THR A 32 2.53 -15.68 -4.62
C THR A 32 2.95 -14.76 -3.48
N VAL A 33 2.10 -13.79 -3.12
CA VAL A 33 2.37 -12.88 -2.00
C VAL A 33 2.36 -13.63 -0.68
N ASP A 34 1.40 -14.51 -0.47
CA ASP A 34 1.32 -15.38 0.71
C ASP A 34 2.60 -16.22 0.90
N THR A 35 3.12 -16.80 -0.19
CA THR A 35 4.38 -17.55 -0.15
C THR A 35 5.56 -16.66 0.24
N VAL A 36 5.63 -15.43 -0.27
CA VAL A 36 6.70 -14.48 0.05
C VAL A 36 6.62 -14.05 1.51
N LEU A 37 5.44 -13.65 1.99
CA LEU A 37 5.21 -13.25 3.38
C LEU A 37 5.52 -14.40 4.35
N THR A 38 5.07 -15.61 4.04
CA THR A 38 5.35 -16.80 4.86
C THR A 38 6.85 -17.07 4.98
N ARG A 39 7.64 -16.90 3.91
CA ARG A 39 9.10 -17.07 3.98
C ARG A 39 9.78 -16.04 4.88
N HIS A 40 9.25 -14.83 4.96
CA HIS A 40 9.76 -13.80 5.87
C HIS A 40 9.32 -14.03 7.32
N ARG A 41 8.29 -14.84 7.57
CA ARG A 41 7.90 -15.24 8.93
C ARG A 41 9.01 -15.99 9.65
N ASP A 42 9.72 -16.85 8.94
CA ASP A 42 10.75 -17.73 9.50
C ASP A 42 12.15 -17.08 9.57
N ASP A 43 12.29 -15.80 9.20
CA ASP A 43 13.55 -15.06 9.23
C ASP A 43 13.79 -14.43 10.61
N GLU A 44 14.92 -14.73 11.25
CA GLU A 44 15.27 -14.26 12.60
C GLU A 44 15.42 -12.72 12.68
N ALA A 45 15.65 -12.05 11.54
CA ALA A 45 15.74 -10.60 11.44
C ALA A 45 14.39 -9.90 11.15
N GLN A 46 13.29 -10.66 11.10
CA GLN A 46 11.90 -10.26 10.86
C GLN A 46 11.67 -8.76 10.59
N PRO A 47 11.78 -8.31 9.32
CA PRO A 47 11.42 -6.95 8.99
C PRO A 47 9.91 -6.78 9.12
N VAL A 48 9.47 -5.79 9.90
CA VAL A 48 8.05 -5.40 9.94
C VAL A 48 7.75 -4.59 8.68
N LEU A 49 6.72 -5.00 7.92
CA LEU A 49 6.41 -4.48 6.59
C LEU A 49 5.34 -3.40 6.65
N ASP A 50 5.47 -2.34 5.84
CA ASP A 50 4.37 -1.45 5.51
C ASP A 50 3.84 -1.81 4.12
N VAL A 51 2.54 -2.07 4.02
CA VAL A 51 1.90 -2.49 2.77
C VAL A 51 1.09 -1.33 2.21
N VAL A 52 1.26 -1.03 0.92
CA VAL A 52 0.45 -0.02 0.23
C VAL A 52 -0.39 -0.71 -0.85
N ALA A 53 -1.71 -0.50 -0.83
CA ALA A 53 -2.63 -1.05 -1.81
C ALA A 53 -3.61 0.01 -2.31
N SER A 54 -4.06 -0.09 -3.56
CA SER A 54 -5.00 0.86 -4.16
C SER A 54 -6.13 0.22 -4.93
N GLY A 55 -7.31 0.85 -4.91
CA GLY A 55 -8.47 0.47 -5.71
C GLY A 55 -9.09 -0.88 -5.30
N PRO A 56 -9.66 -1.66 -6.23
CA PRO A 56 -10.52 -2.79 -5.91
C PRO A 56 -9.79 -3.96 -5.23
N ILE A 57 -8.46 -4.02 -5.33
CA ILE A 57 -7.65 -5.06 -4.68
C ILE A 57 -7.46 -4.82 -3.18
N ALA A 58 -7.78 -3.62 -2.68
CA ALA A 58 -7.56 -3.24 -1.28
C ALA A 58 -8.20 -4.21 -0.28
N ALA A 59 -9.42 -4.69 -0.57
CA ALA A 59 -10.12 -5.66 0.27
C ALA A 59 -9.37 -7.00 0.33
N ASP A 60 -8.96 -7.49 -0.83
CA ASP A 60 -8.22 -8.75 -0.96
C ASP A 60 -6.83 -8.68 -0.29
N VAL A 61 -6.17 -7.52 -0.35
CA VAL A 61 -4.90 -7.29 0.35
C VAL A 61 -5.11 -7.23 1.86
N ALA A 62 -6.17 -6.58 2.34
CA ALA A 62 -6.50 -6.54 3.76
C ALA A 62 -6.72 -7.95 4.32
N ASP A 63 -7.48 -8.80 3.62
CA ASP A 63 -7.71 -10.20 4.00
C ASP A 63 -6.42 -11.03 3.98
N LEU A 64 -5.54 -10.79 3.00
CA LEU A 64 -4.24 -11.46 2.95
C LEU A 64 -3.37 -11.06 4.13
N VAL A 65 -3.25 -9.75 4.39
CA VAL A 65 -2.40 -9.20 5.45
C VAL A 65 -2.91 -9.59 6.84
N ARG A 66 -4.22 -9.73 7.04
CA ARG A 66 -4.81 -10.28 8.28
C ARG A 66 -4.20 -11.63 8.69
N ASN A 67 -3.88 -12.49 7.71
CA ASN A 67 -3.25 -13.79 7.99
C ASN A 67 -1.76 -13.66 8.39
N HIS A 68 -1.19 -12.48 8.22
CA HIS A 68 0.22 -12.15 8.42
C HIS A 68 0.43 -10.92 9.33
N GLU A 69 -0.51 -10.60 10.23
CA GLU A 69 -0.46 -9.39 11.10
C GLU A 69 0.84 -9.27 11.90
N GLY A 70 1.44 -10.40 12.33
CA GLY A 70 2.72 -10.40 13.03
C GLY A 70 3.93 -9.91 12.20
N LEU A 71 3.77 -9.75 10.89
CA LEU A 71 4.79 -9.26 9.97
C LEU A 71 4.48 -7.87 9.40
N VAL A 72 3.26 -7.37 9.59
CA VAL A 72 2.82 -6.13 8.95
C VAL A 72 2.58 -5.06 10.00
N ARG A 73 3.36 -3.99 9.90
CA ARG A 73 3.31 -2.82 10.78
C ARG A 73 2.09 -1.98 10.46
N SER A 74 1.84 -1.78 9.18
CA SER A 74 0.76 -0.95 8.69
C SER A 74 0.27 -1.39 7.31
N LEU A 75 -1.03 -1.21 7.07
CA LEU A 75 -1.63 -1.30 5.74
C LEU A 75 -2.19 0.05 5.35
N LEU A 76 -1.61 0.65 4.32
CA LEU A 76 -1.96 1.95 3.76
C LEU A 76 -2.83 1.77 2.52
N LEU A 77 -4.08 2.18 2.60
CA LEU A 77 -5.05 2.04 1.51
C LEU A 77 -5.21 3.37 0.77
N VAL A 78 -5.04 3.33 -0.55
CA VAL A 78 -5.20 4.46 -1.46
C VAL A 78 -6.46 4.25 -2.28
N ASP A 79 -7.45 5.08 -2.04
CA ASP A 79 -8.78 5.02 -2.63
C ASP A 79 -9.39 3.60 -2.58
N PRO A 80 -9.54 3.01 -1.38
CA PRO A 80 -10.17 1.71 -1.27
C PRO A 80 -11.65 1.83 -1.65
N GLU A 81 -12.11 0.93 -2.52
CA GLU A 81 -13.54 0.80 -2.86
C GLU A 81 -14.36 0.17 -1.72
N VAL A 82 -13.70 -0.17 -0.61
CA VAL A 82 -14.29 -0.79 0.57
C VAL A 82 -14.04 0.08 1.80
N GLU A 83 -15.03 0.09 2.71
CA GLU A 83 -14.81 0.62 4.05
C GLU A 83 -14.02 -0.41 4.86
N VAL A 84 -12.99 0.06 5.56
CA VAL A 84 -12.14 -0.77 6.39
C VAL A 84 -11.99 -0.06 7.73
N ASP A 85 -12.45 -0.72 8.80
CA ASP A 85 -12.46 -0.17 10.16
C ASP A 85 -11.58 -1.03 11.06
N GLU A 86 -10.26 -0.99 10.81
CA GLU A 86 -9.28 -1.73 11.61
C GLU A 86 -8.16 -0.79 12.07
N PRO A 87 -7.71 -0.88 13.33
CA PRO A 87 -6.80 0.10 13.93
C PRO A 87 -5.40 0.16 13.32
N TRP A 88 -4.97 -0.91 12.63
CA TRP A 88 -3.67 -1.00 11.94
C TRP A 88 -3.78 -0.70 10.43
N ILE A 89 -5.00 -0.44 9.93
CA ILE A 89 -5.27 -0.05 8.55
C ILE A 89 -5.48 1.47 8.50
N ARG A 90 -4.80 2.15 7.58
CA ARG A 90 -4.94 3.60 7.39
C ARG A 90 -5.30 3.92 5.96
N VAL A 91 -6.37 4.68 5.76
CA VAL A 91 -6.72 5.22 4.45
C VAL A 91 -5.91 6.51 4.24
N VAL A 92 -5.06 6.50 3.22
CA VAL A 92 -4.10 7.57 2.94
C VAL A 92 -4.70 8.67 2.07
N THR A 93 -5.51 8.25 1.10
CA THR A 93 -6.23 9.13 0.17
C THR A 93 -7.54 8.43 -0.15
N ARG A 94 -8.63 9.18 -0.22
CA ARG A 94 -9.88 8.75 -0.85
C ARG A 94 -10.23 9.84 -1.84
N THR A 95 -10.47 9.46 -3.09
CA THR A 95 -10.61 10.45 -4.16
C THR A 95 -11.89 11.28 -3.98
N GLU A 96 -12.85 10.78 -3.20
CA GLU A 96 -14.07 11.46 -2.77
C GLU A 96 -13.82 12.72 -1.91
N ASP A 97 -12.66 12.81 -1.23
CA ASP A 97 -12.28 13.97 -0.42
C ASP A 97 -11.64 15.10 -1.25
N THR A 98 -11.40 14.87 -2.55
CA THR A 98 -10.85 15.89 -3.45
C THR A 98 -12.03 16.67 -4.07
N PRO A 99 -12.13 18.00 -3.89
CA PRO A 99 -13.21 18.77 -4.48
C PRO A 99 -13.23 18.58 -6.00
N ALA A 100 -14.41 18.25 -6.54
CA ALA A 100 -14.63 17.84 -7.93
C ALA A 100 -14.12 18.85 -8.98
N GLU A 101 -13.85 20.10 -8.57
CA GLU A 101 -13.36 21.18 -9.41
C GLU A 101 -11.89 21.01 -9.84
N ASP A 102 -11.07 20.24 -9.09
CA ASP A 102 -9.67 19.92 -9.41
C ASP A 102 -9.49 18.51 -10.01
N ALA A 103 -10.59 17.78 -10.25
CA ALA A 103 -10.58 16.41 -10.78
C ALA A 103 -10.24 16.37 -12.29
N ARG A 104 -9.01 16.76 -12.64
CA ARG A 104 -8.46 16.59 -13.99
C ARG A 104 -8.19 15.12 -14.32
N MET A 105 -8.17 14.25 -13.32
CA MET A 105 -8.06 12.79 -13.44
C MET A 105 -9.28 12.11 -12.81
N PRO A 106 -9.89 11.11 -13.50
CA PRO A 106 -10.94 10.31 -12.89
C PRO A 106 -10.36 9.48 -11.74
N ALA A 107 -11.10 9.40 -10.63
CA ALA A 107 -10.82 8.49 -9.53
C ALA A 107 -10.77 7.02 -10.02
N PRO A 108 -9.91 6.17 -9.44
CA PRO A 108 -8.90 6.44 -8.42
C PRO A 108 -7.63 7.10 -8.97
N LEU A 109 -6.96 7.94 -8.15
CA LEU A 109 -5.63 8.45 -8.50
C LEU A 109 -4.61 7.29 -8.65
N PRO A 110 -3.74 7.31 -9.66
CA PRO A 110 -2.72 6.29 -9.81
C PRO A 110 -1.72 6.33 -8.66
N LEU A 111 -1.18 5.19 -8.23
CA LEU A 111 -0.17 5.12 -7.16
C LEU A 111 1.10 5.96 -7.43
N GLY A 112 1.37 6.30 -8.69
CA GLY A 112 2.46 7.21 -9.07
C GLY A 112 2.13 8.70 -8.94
N HIS A 113 0.90 9.07 -8.60
CA HIS A 113 0.49 10.47 -8.46
C HIS A 113 1.20 11.14 -7.27
N PRO A 114 1.70 12.38 -7.41
CA PRO A 114 2.42 13.08 -6.34
C PRO A 114 1.64 13.16 -5.02
N ASP A 115 0.33 13.37 -5.08
CA ASP A 115 -0.52 13.45 -3.89
C ASP A 115 -0.62 12.12 -3.15
N VAL A 116 -0.70 11.01 -3.89
CA VAL A 116 -0.71 9.66 -3.31
C VAL A 116 0.61 9.40 -2.61
N VAL A 117 1.74 9.69 -3.26
CA VAL A 117 3.07 9.51 -2.66
C VAL A 117 3.24 10.38 -1.41
N SER A 118 2.81 11.64 -1.48
CA SER A 118 2.87 12.57 -0.33
C SER A 118 2.01 12.09 0.84
N GLY A 119 0.81 11.57 0.56
CA GLY A 119 -0.06 10.97 1.56
C GLY A 119 0.60 9.75 2.22
N VAL A 120 1.17 8.84 1.43
CA VAL A 120 1.84 7.63 1.94
C VAL A 120 3.00 8.02 2.85
N LEU A 121 3.81 8.99 2.42
CA LEU A 121 4.95 9.47 3.20
C LEU A 121 4.55 10.08 4.53
N LYS A 122 3.49 10.89 4.52
CA LYS A 122 2.96 11.48 5.74
C LYS A 122 2.49 10.37 6.69
N ALA A 123 1.74 9.40 6.19
CA ALA A 123 1.26 8.28 7.01
C ALA A 123 2.40 7.45 7.62
N LEU A 124 3.46 7.18 6.86
CA LEU A 124 4.67 6.50 7.37
C LEU A 124 5.42 7.35 8.41
N SER A 125 5.55 8.65 8.16
CA SER A 125 6.22 9.55 9.11
C SER A 125 5.46 9.69 10.42
N ASP A 126 4.12 9.72 10.37
CA ASP A 126 3.26 9.74 11.55
C ASP A 126 3.41 8.44 12.36
N LEU A 127 3.62 7.28 11.71
CA LEU A 127 3.90 6.01 12.38
C LEU A 127 5.25 6.04 13.12
N ASP A 128 6.29 6.59 12.49
CA ASP A 128 7.62 6.68 13.10
C ASP A 128 7.67 7.72 14.24
N GLY A 129 6.86 8.79 14.17
CA GLY A 129 6.77 9.84 15.19
C GLY A 129 5.89 9.50 16.40
N THR A 130 5.17 8.37 16.37
CA THR A 130 4.33 7.89 17.48
C THR A 130 5.08 6.90 18.40
N SER A 131 6.39 6.71 18.19
CA SER A 131 7.23 5.78 18.94
C SER A 131 7.98 6.40 20.12
#